data_AF-A0A4P7VRD4-F1
#
_entry.id   AF-A0A4P7VRD4-F1
#
_cell.length_a   1.000
_cell.length_b   1.000
_cell.length_c   1.000
_cell.angle_alpha   90.00
_cell.angle_beta   90.00
_cell.angle_gamma   90.00
#
_symmetry.space_group_name_H-M   'P 1'
#
loop_
_entity.id
_entity.type
_entity.pdbx_description
1 polymer ?
#
loop_
_entity_poly.entity_id
_entity_poly.type
_entity_poly.pdbx_seq_one_letter_code
_entity_poly.pdbx_strand_id
1 'polypeptide(L)'
;MNEHFTEDGFLITDSLDTNFNRAMPSSVKFYVEVSGSMNGFFRANKPTQFKSDVWNVLNSFSSLAPNVSILTNDGSQGATLLLGDFRTNMNTGAFISSASTKVPLMLQTIIENLNTDAGEVAVLISDMKYSPVGAAAPSVLMSQYTTDINGIIGRFGKAISIIGATSDYLDKGGNEVCKRSPYYFVILGEQENVAEIRNYISLLLKKKGHLVDNIESGFNYGHPDYSFGISNKCYQFENEPTFIGYEEADDVDTCTIKLKVPLENYRWLMADENIFRDALKVRSLYGSTVNIGKIDIDVKDVTGSDKQLNREATATIDLKIFNMPTDSEVIEWNLELPITNYALFNEFFDEADDENDPNKSYSVLDFLTGIFQGGVVTHDMKPNYILVSKND
;
A
#
# COMPACT_ATOMS: atom_id res chain seq x y z
N MET A 1 -11.58 -23.03 -30.29
CA MET A 1 -12.57 -23.14 -29.19
C MET A 1 -11.81 -23.56 -27.95
N ASN A 2 -11.97 -22.80 -26.88
CA ASN A 2 -10.88 -22.35 -26.01
C ASN A 2 -11.03 -22.90 -24.59
N GLU A 3 -9.93 -23.11 -23.86
CA GLU A 3 -9.95 -23.54 -22.45
C GLU A 3 -10.58 -22.48 -21.52
N HIS A 4 -10.71 -21.24 -22.00
CA HIS A 4 -11.11 -20.07 -21.20
C HIS A 4 -12.55 -19.58 -21.45
N PHE A 5 -13.19 -19.97 -22.56
CA PHE A 5 -14.52 -19.47 -22.95
C PHE A 5 -15.42 -20.60 -23.43
N THR A 6 -16.72 -20.48 -23.16
CA THR A 6 -17.73 -21.38 -23.72
C THR A 6 -17.87 -21.17 -25.23
N GLU A 7 -18.54 -22.09 -25.93
CA GLU A 7 -18.84 -21.93 -27.36
C GLU A 7 -19.73 -20.70 -27.63
N ASP A 8 -20.57 -20.33 -26.66
CA ASP A 8 -21.45 -19.16 -26.72
C ASP A 8 -20.74 -17.85 -26.32
N GLY A 9 -19.43 -17.89 -26.07
CA GLY A 9 -18.63 -16.69 -25.80
C GLY A 9 -18.66 -16.19 -24.36
N PHE A 10 -19.13 -16.98 -23.39
CA PHE A 10 -19.06 -16.63 -21.97
C PHE A 10 -17.72 -17.02 -21.35
N LEU A 11 -17.17 -16.21 -20.46
CA LEU A 11 -15.95 -16.55 -19.73
C LEU A 11 -16.22 -17.77 -18.82
N ILE A 12 -15.34 -18.77 -18.86
CA ILE A 12 -15.38 -19.89 -17.92
C ILE A 12 -14.75 -19.42 -16.61
N THR A 13 -15.59 -19.19 -15.59
CA THR A 13 -15.16 -18.74 -14.26
C THR A 13 -14.99 -19.91 -13.29
N ASP A 14 -13.94 -19.90 -12.47
CA ASP A 14 -13.90 -20.74 -11.27
C ASP A 14 -14.68 -20.03 -10.16
N SER A 15 -15.67 -20.72 -9.58
CA SER A 15 -16.47 -20.19 -8.46
C SER A 15 -15.66 -19.86 -7.18
N LEU A 16 -14.40 -20.28 -7.12
CA LEU A 16 -13.47 -19.97 -6.04
C LEU A 16 -12.63 -18.71 -6.30
N ASP A 17 -12.68 -18.15 -7.52
CA ASP A 17 -11.96 -16.94 -7.86
C ASP A 17 -12.67 -15.72 -7.28
N THR A 18 -11.94 -14.96 -6.46
CA THR A 18 -12.43 -13.73 -5.85
C THR A 18 -11.49 -12.59 -6.21
N ASN A 19 -12.08 -11.45 -6.60
CA ASN A 19 -11.34 -10.21 -6.79
C ASN A 19 -11.13 -9.57 -5.41
N PHE A 20 -9.89 -9.13 -5.16
CA PHE A 20 -9.60 -8.37 -3.94
C PHE A 20 -10.35 -7.04 -3.94
N ASN A 21 -11.02 -6.75 -2.82
CA ASN A 21 -11.68 -5.48 -2.58
C ASN A 21 -11.40 -5.01 -1.17
N ARG A 22 -10.96 -3.76 -1.04
CA ARG A 22 -10.73 -3.11 0.25
C ARG A 22 -12.04 -2.93 1.02
N ALA A 23 -11.95 -2.92 2.34
CA ALA A 23 -13.10 -2.77 3.23
C ALA A 23 -12.73 -2.03 4.51
N MET A 24 -13.64 -1.22 5.04
CA MET A 24 -13.43 -0.55 6.32
C MET A 24 -13.34 -1.58 7.47
N PRO A 25 -12.38 -1.41 8.41
CA PRO A 25 -12.31 -2.27 9.58
C PRO A 25 -13.47 -2.02 10.55
N SER A 26 -13.70 -2.99 11.44
CA SER A 26 -14.64 -2.84 12.55
C SER A 26 -14.12 -1.92 13.65
N SER A 27 -12.80 -1.83 13.79
CA SER A 27 -12.10 -1.07 14.83
C SER A 27 -10.64 -0.82 14.41
N VAL A 28 -10.08 0.30 14.87
CA VAL A 28 -8.66 0.63 14.67
C VAL A 28 -7.97 0.78 16.03
N LYS A 29 -6.81 0.15 16.19
CA LYS A 29 -5.97 0.25 17.39
C LYS A 29 -4.70 1.03 17.07
N PHE A 30 -4.65 2.28 17.51
CA PHE A 30 -3.46 3.12 17.34
C PHE A 30 -2.44 2.88 18.45
N TYR A 31 -1.20 2.69 18.04
CA TYR A 31 -0.03 2.58 18.90
C TYR A 31 0.95 3.70 18.53
N VAL A 32 1.49 4.39 19.53
CA VAL A 32 2.49 5.43 19.33
C VAL A 32 3.70 5.10 20.17
N GLU A 33 4.84 5.03 19.50
CA GLU A 33 6.12 4.88 20.17
C GLU A 33 6.67 6.24 20.64
N VAL A 34 7.28 6.27 21.83
CA VAL A 34 7.79 7.50 22.48
C VAL A 34 9.27 7.41 22.88
N SER A 35 10.09 6.76 22.06
CA SER A 35 11.53 6.59 22.29
C SER A 35 12.35 7.88 22.20
N GLY A 36 13.63 7.78 22.53
CA GLY A 36 14.54 8.94 22.51
C GLY A 36 14.69 9.59 21.13
N SER A 37 14.65 8.80 20.06
CA SER A 37 14.69 9.30 18.68
C SER A 37 13.43 10.07 18.31
N MET A 38 12.27 9.73 18.88
CA MET A 38 11.01 10.44 18.65
C MET A 38 10.93 11.84 19.28
N ASN A 39 11.85 12.19 20.19
CA ASN A 39 11.81 13.44 20.95
C ASN A 39 11.75 14.71 20.09
N GLY A 40 12.41 14.72 18.93
CA GLY A 40 12.41 15.89 18.04
C GLY A 40 11.07 16.14 17.39
N PHE A 41 10.29 15.09 17.13
CA PHE A 41 8.91 15.20 16.65
C PHE A 41 7.95 15.66 17.76
N PHE A 42 8.18 15.24 19.00
CA PHE A 42 7.33 15.55 20.16
C PHE A 42 7.68 16.84 20.92
N ARG A 43 8.62 17.65 20.42
CA ARG A 43 9.18 18.80 21.17
C ARG A 43 8.11 19.70 21.80
N ALA A 44 8.19 19.90 23.12
CA ALA A 44 7.20 20.65 23.89
C ALA A 44 6.94 22.05 23.30
N ASN A 45 5.66 22.43 23.19
CA ASN A 45 5.19 23.75 22.76
C ASN A 45 5.72 24.22 21.40
N LYS A 46 6.18 23.28 20.56
CA LYS A 46 6.55 23.53 19.17
C LYS A 46 5.61 22.74 18.25
N PRO A 47 5.06 23.39 17.21
CA PRO A 47 4.40 22.65 16.15
C PRO A 47 5.45 21.91 15.34
N THR A 48 5.12 20.68 14.94
CA THR A 48 5.83 19.92 13.91
C THR A 48 4.79 19.36 12.94
N GLN A 49 5.19 19.09 11.70
CA GLN A 49 4.33 18.45 10.70
C GLN A 49 3.85 17.08 11.20
N PHE A 50 4.72 16.31 11.87
CA PHE A 50 4.40 15.04 12.53
C PHE A 50 3.20 15.17 13.47
N LYS A 51 3.21 16.13 14.40
CA LYS A 51 2.09 16.31 15.35
C LYS A 51 0.78 16.65 14.63
N SER A 52 0.87 17.48 13.59
CA SER A 52 -0.27 17.85 12.76
C SER A 52 -0.86 16.63 12.04
N ASP A 53 -0.01 15.73 11.56
CA ASP A 53 -0.40 14.57 10.79
C ASP A 53 -0.94 13.46 11.67
N VAL A 54 -0.24 13.13 12.74
CA VAL A 54 -0.71 12.17 13.75
C VAL A 54 -2.06 12.60 14.30
N TRP A 55 -2.23 13.87 14.69
CA TRP A 55 -3.54 14.35 15.16
C TRP A 55 -4.62 14.23 14.08
N ASN A 56 -4.32 14.58 12.84
CA ASN A 56 -5.29 14.52 11.75
C ASN A 56 -5.75 13.08 11.49
N VAL A 57 -4.81 12.13 11.43
CA VAL A 57 -5.10 10.69 11.29
C VAL A 57 -5.95 10.20 12.46
N LEU A 58 -5.48 10.38 13.69
CA LEU A 58 -6.20 9.90 14.89
C LEU A 58 -7.62 10.47 14.98
N ASN A 59 -7.78 11.76 14.72
CA ASN A 59 -9.08 12.42 14.79
C ASN A 59 -10.03 11.92 13.69
N SER A 60 -9.52 11.67 12.48
CA SER A 60 -10.32 11.08 11.37
C SER A 60 -10.87 9.70 11.70
N PHE A 61 -10.19 8.93 12.54
CA PHE A 61 -10.61 7.59 12.96
C PHE A 61 -11.25 7.55 14.35
N SER A 62 -11.58 8.70 14.95
CA SER A 62 -12.04 8.79 16.35
C SER A 62 -13.29 7.97 16.68
N SER A 63 -14.16 7.69 15.70
CA SER A 63 -15.32 6.81 15.86
C SER A 63 -14.95 5.32 15.96
N LEU A 64 -13.86 4.91 15.32
CA LEU A 64 -13.34 3.54 15.31
C LEU A 64 -12.22 3.32 16.34
N ALA A 65 -11.60 4.41 16.79
CA ALA A 65 -10.44 4.42 17.68
C ALA A 65 -10.49 5.62 18.63
N PRO A 66 -11.27 5.56 19.72
CA PRO A 66 -11.36 6.65 20.69
C PRO A 66 -10.10 6.83 21.54
N ASN A 67 -9.17 5.86 21.48
CA ASN A 67 -8.01 5.77 22.35
C ASN A 67 -6.72 5.52 21.55
N VAL A 68 -5.59 5.87 22.15
CA VAL A 68 -4.25 5.59 21.64
C VAL A 68 -3.44 4.90 22.73
N SER A 69 -2.80 3.80 22.37
CA SER A 69 -1.88 3.08 23.24
C SER A 69 -0.46 3.63 23.08
N ILE A 70 0.19 3.96 24.18
CA ILE A 70 1.60 4.36 24.19
C ILE A 70 2.45 3.12 24.39
N LEU A 71 3.39 2.88 23.48
CA LEU A 71 4.39 1.82 23.65
C LEU A 71 5.61 2.37 24.38
N THR A 72 6.01 1.70 25.46
CA THR A 72 7.22 2.03 26.19
C THR A 72 8.45 1.46 25.48
N ASN A 73 9.63 1.96 25.83
CA ASN A 73 10.88 1.58 25.15
C ASN A 73 11.25 0.10 25.32
N ASP A 74 10.73 -0.55 26.37
CA ASP A 74 10.87 -1.99 26.54
C ASP A 74 9.95 -2.79 25.60
N GLY A 75 9.16 -2.12 24.76
CA GLY A 75 8.24 -2.71 23.79
C GLY A 75 6.88 -3.09 24.37
N SER A 76 6.66 -2.92 25.68
CA SER A 76 5.38 -3.23 26.31
C SER A 76 4.34 -2.12 26.12
N GLN A 77 3.06 -2.46 26.27
CA GLN A 77 1.99 -1.46 26.27
C GLN A 77 2.00 -0.71 27.60
N GLY A 78 2.30 0.58 27.52
CA GLY A 78 2.19 1.51 28.64
C GLY A 78 0.77 2.01 28.84
N ALA A 79 0.62 3.34 28.92
CA ALA A 79 -0.68 3.96 29.13
C ALA A 79 -1.55 3.90 27.85
N THR A 80 -2.86 3.69 28.04
CA THR A 80 -3.87 3.94 27.00
C THR A 80 -4.54 5.26 27.30
N LEU A 81 -4.53 6.18 26.34
CA LEU A 81 -4.98 7.56 26.51
C LEU A 81 -6.18 7.83 25.61
N LEU A 82 -7.14 8.64 26.10
CA LEU A 82 -8.16 9.24 25.24
C LEU A 82 -7.49 10.17 24.21
N LEU A 83 -8.08 10.35 23.03
CA LEU A 83 -7.51 11.22 21.99
C LEU A 83 -7.20 12.66 22.47
N GLY A 84 -8.08 13.23 23.31
CA GLY A 84 -7.87 14.57 23.87
C GLY A 84 -6.65 14.66 24.80
N ASP A 85 -6.46 13.63 25.62
CA ASP A 85 -5.31 13.55 26.54
C ASP A 85 -4.02 13.31 25.76
N PHE A 86 -4.05 12.41 24.78
CA PHE A 86 -2.94 12.18 23.86
C PHE A 86 -2.50 13.49 23.17
N ARG A 87 -3.46 14.24 22.61
CA ARG A 87 -3.18 15.53 21.97
C ARG A 87 -2.55 16.53 22.94
N THR A 88 -3.05 16.58 24.17
CA THR A 88 -2.49 17.47 25.20
C THR A 88 -1.04 17.09 25.49
N ASN A 89 -0.78 15.81 25.77
CA ASN A 89 0.54 15.27 26.08
C ASN A 89 1.55 15.45 24.93
N MET A 90 1.11 15.26 23.68
CA MET A 90 1.90 15.51 22.48
C MET A 90 2.31 16.98 22.33
N ASN A 91 1.46 17.92 22.74
CA ASN A 91 1.75 19.35 22.63
C ASN A 91 2.54 19.90 23.81
N THR A 92 2.33 19.38 25.02
CA THR A 92 3.06 19.78 26.23
C THR A 92 4.44 19.11 26.35
N GLY A 93 4.72 18.11 25.53
CA GLY A 93 5.98 17.37 25.54
C GLY A 93 6.10 16.38 26.70
N ALA A 94 4.99 15.73 27.05
CA ALA A 94 4.98 14.67 28.07
C ALA A 94 5.64 13.37 27.57
N PHE A 95 5.78 13.22 26.25
CA PHE A 95 6.43 12.08 25.60
C PHE A 95 7.91 12.39 25.35
N ILE A 96 8.70 12.37 26.43
CA ILE A 96 10.16 12.51 26.35
C ILE A 96 10.81 11.25 26.92
N SER A 97 11.72 10.67 26.16
CA SER A 97 12.49 9.52 26.61
C SER A 97 13.96 9.59 26.28
N SER A 98 14.76 8.78 26.97
CA SER A 98 16.20 8.63 26.73
C SER A 98 16.59 7.20 26.35
N ALA A 99 15.62 6.30 26.16
CA ALA A 99 15.90 4.91 25.84
C ALA A 99 15.57 4.58 24.38
N SER A 100 16.25 3.55 23.89
CA SER A 100 16.15 3.06 22.51
C SER A 100 14.94 2.16 22.31
N THR A 101 14.53 2.05 21.06
CA THR A 101 13.39 1.28 20.59
C THR A 101 13.65 -0.23 20.56
N LYS A 102 12.62 -1.03 20.84
CA LYS A 102 12.61 -2.48 20.62
C LYS A 102 11.49 -2.88 19.66
N VAL A 103 11.65 -2.56 18.39
CA VAL A 103 10.63 -2.79 17.34
C VAL A 103 10.07 -4.22 17.33
N PRO A 104 10.88 -5.31 17.46
CA PRO A 104 10.32 -6.66 17.45
C PRO A 104 9.33 -6.92 18.59
N LEU A 105 9.63 -6.43 19.79
CA LEU A 105 8.76 -6.62 20.96
C LEU A 105 7.51 -5.73 20.91
N MET A 106 7.62 -4.53 20.32
CA MET A 106 6.46 -3.68 20.02
C MET A 106 5.50 -4.38 19.06
N LEU A 107 6.02 -4.99 17.99
CA LEU A 107 5.20 -5.73 17.04
C LEU A 107 4.53 -6.95 17.68
N GLN A 108 5.26 -7.72 18.50
CA GLN A 108 4.67 -8.83 19.25
C GLN A 108 3.52 -8.36 20.14
N THR A 109 3.73 -7.31 20.93
CA THR A 109 2.71 -6.73 21.80
C THR A 109 1.49 -6.28 20.99
N ILE A 110 1.69 -5.63 19.84
CA ILE A 110 0.59 -5.21 18.97
C ILE A 110 -0.20 -6.42 18.47
N ILE A 111 0.49 -7.43 17.95
CA ILE A 111 -0.12 -8.64 17.37
C ILE A 111 -0.89 -9.42 18.45
N GLU A 112 -0.33 -9.58 19.65
CA GLU A 112 -0.99 -10.25 20.77
C GLU A 112 -2.29 -9.56 21.21
N ASN A 113 -2.41 -8.26 20.97
CA ASN A 113 -3.58 -7.46 21.30
C ASN A 113 -4.52 -7.24 20.10
N LEU A 114 -4.27 -7.87 18.95
CA LEU A 114 -5.03 -7.66 17.71
C LEU A 114 -5.89 -8.89 17.38
N ASN A 115 -7.18 -8.70 17.19
CA ASN A 115 -8.12 -9.73 16.74
C ASN A 115 -8.54 -9.47 15.29
N THR A 116 -7.74 -9.97 14.33
CA THR A 116 -7.98 -9.72 12.90
C THR A 116 -9.24 -10.40 12.38
N ASP A 117 -9.63 -11.54 12.95
CA ASP A 117 -10.87 -12.25 12.59
C ASP A 117 -12.13 -11.44 12.94
N ALA A 118 -12.03 -10.50 13.89
CA ALA A 118 -13.08 -9.53 14.21
C ALA A 118 -13.04 -8.27 13.31
N GLY A 119 -12.15 -8.23 12.32
CA GLY A 119 -11.94 -7.07 11.44
C GLY A 119 -11.19 -5.92 12.11
N GLU A 120 -10.39 -6.19 13.15
CA GLU A 120 -9.55 -5.17 13.78
C GLU A 120 -8.27 -4.91 12.97
N VAL A 121 -7.85 -3.65 12.94
CA VAL A 121 -6.55 -3.22 12.37
C VAL A 121 -5.73 -2.51 13.42
N ALA A 122 -4.42 -2.79 13.47
CA ALA A 122 -3.48 -2.01 14.26
C ALA A 122 -2.68 -1.03 13.39
N VAL A 123 -2.38 0.15 13.94
CA VAL A 123 -1.51 1.15 13.31
C VAL A 123 -0.45 1.60 14.32
N LEU A 124 0.80 1.26 14.08
CA LEU A 124 1.96 1.76 14.83
C LEU A 124 2.51 3.04 14.17
N ILE A 125 2.71 4.08 14.98
CA ILE A 125 3.33 5.34 14.57
C ILE A 125 4.69 5.43 15.23
N SER A 126 5.75 5.44 14.42
CA SER A 126 7.14 5.41 14.88
C SER A 126 8.09 5.94 13.80
N ASP A 127 9.28 6.39 14.18
CA ASP A 127 10.40 6.61 13.26
C ASP A 127 11.11 5.30 12.87
N MET A 128 10.71 4.18 13.50
CA MET A 128 11.15 2.81 13.26
C MET A 128 12.66 2.60 13.45
N LYS A 129 13.31 3.46 14.23
CA LYS A 129 14.75 3.39 14.48
C LYS A 129 15.06 2.37 15.58
N TYR A 130 15.37 1.13 15.20
CA TYR A 130 15.96 0.17 16.11
C TYR A 130 17.46 0.42 16.25
N SER A 131 17.96 0.58 17.48
CA SER A 131 19.38 0.79 17.73
C SER A 131 19.99 -0.25 18.66
N PRO A 132 20.93 -1.07 18.16
CA PRO A 132 21.82 -1.87 18.98
C PRO A 132 23.12 -1.13 19.35
N VAL A 133 23.25 0.17 19.09
CA VAL A 133 24.50 0.93 19.28
C VAL A 133 24.89 0.95 20.75
N GLY A 134 26.16 0.60 21.04
CA GLY A 134 26.67 0.37 22.40
C GLY A 134 26.70 -1.11 22.80
N ALA A 135 26.12 -2.01 22.00
CA ALA A 135 26.32 -3.45 22.16
C ALA A 135 27.69 -3.91 21.64
N ALA A 136 28.17 -5.05 22.16
CA ALA A 136 29.47 -5.61 21.78
C ALA A 136 29.56 -6.05 20.30
N ALA A 137 28.42 -6.33 19.64
CA ALA A 137 28.37 -6.79 18.24
C ALA A 137 27.13 -6.25 17.50
N PRO A 138 27.12 -4.97 17.09
CA PRO A 138 25.97 -4.32 16.46
C PRO A 138 25.50 -5.00 15.17
N SER A 139 26.43 -5.45 14.31
CA SER A 139 26.10 -6.15 13.05
C SER A 139 25.38 -7.48 13.28
N VAL A 140 25.76 -8.21 14.33
CA VAL A 140 25.09 -9.46 14.73
C VAL A 140 23.66 -9.18 15.19
N LEU A 141 23.45 -8.10 15.95
CA LEU A 141 22.13 -7.69 16.41
C LEU A 141 21.23 -7.20 15.28
N MET A 142 21.79 -6.55 14.25
CA MET A 142 21.05 -6.20 13.04
C MET A 142 20.64 -7.43 12.23
N SER A 143 21.51 -8.44 12.10
CA SER A 143 21.14 -9.71 11.48
C SER A 143 20.06 -10.46 12.27
N GLN A 144 20.14 -10.43 13.61
CA GLN A 144 19.12 -11.01 14.48
C GLN A 144 17.79 -10.26 14.34
N TYR A 145 17.84 -8.92 14.23
CA TYR A 145 16.67 -8.09 14.04
C TYR A 145 15.86 -8.51 12.81
N THR A 146 16.49 -8.65 11.65
CA THR A 146 15.83 -9.15 10.43
C THR A 146 15.18 -10.52 10.65
N THR A 147 15.87 -11.42 11.35
CA THR A 147 15.39 -12.78 11.66
C THR A 147 14.20 -12.77 12.63
N ASP A 148 14.23 -11.89 13.63
CA ASP A 148 13.15 -11.74 14.61
C ASP A 148 11.89 -11.19 13.94
N ILE A 149 12.04 -10.16 13.10
CA ILE A 149 10.94 -9.59 12.31
C ILE A 149 10.34 -10.65 11.39
N ASN A 150 11.18 -11.39 10.67
CA ASN A 150 10.76 -12.52 9.84
C ASN A 150 9.90 -13.51 10.64
N GLY A 151 10.38 -13.97 11.79
CA GLY A 151 9.67 -14.94 12.62
C GLY A 151 8.37 -14.40 13.23
N ILE A 152 8.31 -13.10 13.54
CA ILE A 152 7.09 -12.45 14.06
C ILE A 152 6.04 -12.34 12.96
N ILE A 153 6.41 -11.75 11.82
CA ILE A 153 5.50 -11.50 10.71
C ILE A 153 5.04 -12.81 10.07
N GLY A 154 5.94 -13.78 9.91
CA GLY A 154 5.58 -15.12 9.42
C GLY A 154 4.60 -15.87 10.31
N ARG A 155 4.67 -15.69 11.64
CA ARG A 155 3.67 -16.25 12.57
C ARG A 155 2.36 -15.48 12.55
N PHE A 156 2.40 -14.17 12.36
CA PHE A 156 1.20 -13.35 12.25
C PHE A 156 0.39 -13.74 11.01
N GLY A 157 1.05 -13.94 9.87
CA GLY A 157 0.44 -14.52 8.67
C GLY A 157 -0.65 -13.66 8.01
N LYS A 158 -0.71 -12.37 8.35
CA LYS A 158 -1.67 -11.40 7.81
C LYS A 158 -0.95 -10.23 7.14
N ALA A 159 -1.70 -9.35 6.50
CA ALA A 159 -1.15 -8.25 5.72
C ALA A 159 -0.47 -7.19 6.58
N ILE A 160 0.54 -6.57 6.00
CA ILE A 160 1.28 -5.45 6.57
C ILE A 160 1.48 -4.36 5.50
N SER A 161 1.32 -3.10 5.89
CA SER A 161 1.65 -1.95 5.05
C SER A 161 2.41 -0.90 5.85
N ILE A 162 3.42 -0.28 5.24
CA ILE A 162 4.25 0.76 5.84
C ILE A 162 4.11 2.01 4.98
N ILE A 163 3.55 3.07 5.55
CA ILE A 163 3.47 4.38 4.91
C ILE A 163 4.61 5.24 5.43
N GLY A 164 5.42 5.80 4.55
CA GLY A 164 6.41 6.81 4.90
C GLY A 164 5.87 8.22 4.77
N ALA A 165 6.23 9.06 5.74
CA ALA A 165 5.98 10.49 5.72
C ALA A 165 7.21 11.26 6.20
N THR A 166 7.19 12.58 6.01
CA THR A 166 8.27 13.48 6.43
C THR A 166 7.75 14.59 7.31
N SER A 167 8.57 15.00 8.28
CA SER A 167 8.31 16.13 9.15
C SER A 167 9.59 16.89 9.46
N ASP A 168 9.45 18.15 9.87
CA ASP A 168 10.51 18.84 10.60
C ASP A 168 10.85 18.11 11.92
N TYR A 169 12.13 18.13 12.27
CA TYR A 169 12.70 17.53 13.49
C TYR A 169 13.47 18.56 14.29
N LEU A 170 13.17 18.68 15.59
CA LEU A 170 13.66 19.78 16.42
C LEU A 170 14.65 19.32 17.52
N ASP A 171 15.71 20.10 17.71
CA ASP A 171 16.63 19.93 18.84
C ASP A 171 15.97 20.26 20.19
N LYS A 172 16.70 20.10 21.30
CA LYS A 172 16.22 20.40 22.65
C LYS A 172 15.87 21.89 22.86
N GLY A 173 16.50 22.80 22.10
CA GLY A 173 16.18 24.24 22.10
C GLY A 173 14.96 24.58 21.24
N GLY A 174 14.45 23.61 20.46
CA GLY A 174 13.36 23.80 19.52
C GLY A 174 13.79 24.43 18.20
N ASN A 175 15.07 24.33 17.84
CA ASN A 175 15.56 24.70 16.52
C ASN A 175 15.42 23.52 15.57
N GLU A 176 15.12 23.81 14.31
CA GLU A 176 15.05 22.81 13.25
C GLU A 176 16.43 22.23 12.96
N VAL A 177 16.57 20.91 13.08
CA VAL A 177 17.77 20.14 12.75
C VAL A 177 17.63 19.50 11.38
N CYS A 178 16.41 19.09 11.03
CA CYS A 178 16.07 18.48 9.75
C CYS A 178 14.68 18.95 9.31
N LYS A 179 14.51 19.24 8.02
CA LYS A 179 13.23 19.63 7.41
C LYS A 179 12.35 18.45 6.99
N ARG A 180 12.99 17.31 6.68
CA ARG A 180 12.38 16.12 6.08
C ARG A 180 12.85 14.88 6.82
N SER A 181 12.59 14.83 8.11
CA SER A 181 12.90 13.67 8.93
C SER A 181 11.81 12.61 8.71
N PRO A 182 12.18 11.37 8.34
CA PRO A 182 11.22 10.33 8.02
C PRO A 182 10.54 9.77 9.29
N TYR A 183 9.27 9.44 9.16
CA TYR A 183 8.52 8.64 10.14
C TYR A 183 7.48 7.79 9.42
N TYR A 184 6.93 6.80 10.12
CA TYR A 184 6.18 5.71 9.53
C TYR A 184 4.86 5.43 10.24
N PHE A 185 3.86 5.03 9.45
CA PHE A 185 2.66 4.34 9.92
C PHE A 185 2.76 2.89 9.47
N VAL A 186 2.93 1.95 10.40
CA VAL A 186 2.94 0.50 10.14
C VAL A 186 1.57 -0.06 10.47
N ILE A 187 0.90 -0.62 9.47
CA ILE A 187 -0.49 -1.07 9.52
C ILE A 187 -0.49 -2.60 9.47
N LEU A 188 -1.25 -3.25 10.35
CA LEU A 188 -1.33 -4.71 10.49
C LEU A 188 -2.80 -5.15 10.58
N GLY A 189 -3.19 -6.18 9.85
CA GLY A 189 -4.56 -6.73 9.89
C GLY A 189 -4.91 -7.57 8.67
N GLU A 190 -6.19 -7.85 8.46
CA GLU A 190 -6.66 -8.44 7.19
C GLU A 190 -6.38 -7.50 6.02
N GLN A 191 -6.00 -8.07 4.88
CA GLN A 191 -5.56 -7.33 3.69
C GLN A 191 -6.57 -6.27 3.22
N GLU A 192 -7.87 -6.56 3.25
CA GLU A 192 -8.93 -5.66 2.82
C GLU A 192 -8.97 -4.40 3.71
N ASN A 193 -8.75 -4.58 5.01
CA ASN A 193 -8.74 -3.49 5.98
C ASN A 193 -7.44 -2.71 5.97
N VAL A 194 -6.29 -3.40 5.79
CA VAL A 194 -4.99 -2.76 5.66
C VAL A 194 -4.97 -1.84 4.44
N ALA A 195 -5.48 -2.28 3.28
CA ALA A 195 -5.56 -1.46 2.07
C ALA A 195 -6.40 -0.20 2.26
N GLU A 196 -7.55 -0.31 2.93
CA GLU A 196 -8.45 0.82 3.18
C GLU A 196 -7.79 1.86 4.11
N ILE A 197 -7.25 1.42 5.25
CA ILE A 197 -6.54 2.31 6.18
C ILE A 197 -5.31 2.93 5.52
N ARG A 198 -4.56 2.16 4.72
CA ARG A 198 -3.41 2.65 3.97
C ARG A 198 -3.80 3.79 3.03
N ASN A 199 -4.87 3.61 2.26
CA ASN A 199 -5.33 4.64 1.33
C ASN A 199 -5.76 5.91 2.06
N TYR A 200 -6.52 5.76 3.14
CA TYR A 200 -7.03 6.89 3.90
C TYR A 200 -5.88 7.71 4.53
N ILE A 201 -4.93 7.06 5.19
CA ILE A 201 -3.77 7.74 5.80
C ILE A 201 -2.91 8.38 4.70
N SER A 202 -2.63 7.67 3.61
CA SER A 202 -1.84 8.20 2.49
C SER A 202 -2.49 9.43 1.86
N LEU A 203 -3.81 9.46 1.72
CA LEU A 203 -4.55 10.64 1.26
C LEU A 203 -4.40 11.84 2.19
N LEU A 204 -4.54 11.63 3.51
CA LEU A 204 -4.37 12.70 4.50
C LEU A 204 -2.98 13.33 4.42
N LEU A 205 -1.95 12.49 4.27
CA LEU A 205 -0.55 12.91 4.16
C LEU A 205 -0.25 13.59 2.81
N LYS A 206 -0.78 13.03 1.70
CA LYS A 206 -0.65 13.59 0.34
C LYS A 206 -1.23 15.01 0.27
N LYS A 207 -2.41 15.24 0.85
CA LYS A 207 -3.06 16.56 0.85
C LYS A 207 -2.26 17.64 1.57
N LYS A 208 -1.35 17.25 2.47
CA LYS A 208 -0.42 18.15 3.15
C LYS A 208 0.97 18.21 2.52
N GLY A 209 1.24 17.37 1.52
CA GLY A 209 2.56 17.29 0.86
C GLY A 209 3.63 16.58 1.68
N HIS A 210 3.24 15.75 2.65
CA HIS A 210 4.18 15.07 3.56
C HIS A 210 4.39 13.58 3.25
N LEU A 211 3.50 12.98 2.45
CA LEU A 211 3.60 11.58 2.02
C LEU A 211 4.88 11.35 1.19
N VAL A 212 5.59 10.26 1.47
CA VAL A 212 6.66 9.72 0.63
C VAL A 212 6.06 8.69 -0.32
N ASP A 213 5.72 7.51 0.20
CA ASP A 213 5.04 6.41 -0.50
C ASP A 213 4.59 5.36 0.54
N ASN A 214 4.10 4.19 0.10
CA ASN A 214 3.90 3.03 0.96
C ASN A 214 4.43 1.73 0.35
N ILE A 215 4.81 0.80 1.20
CA ILE A 215 5.28 -0.56 0.87
C ILE A 215 4.40 -1.55 1.60
N GLU A 216 4.02 -2.67 0.96
CA GLU A 216 3.10 -3.63 1.56
C GLU A 216 3.44 -5.08 1.20
N SER A 217 3.00 -6.00 2.06
CA SER A 217 3.22 -7.44 1.91
C SER A 217 2.05 -8.23 2.49
N GLY A 218 1.85 -9.47 2.05
CA GLY A 218 0.82 -10.37 2.58
C GLY A 218 -0.55 -10.22 1.94
N PHE A 219 -0.58 -9.71 0.71
CA PHE A 219 -1.80 -9.56 -0.06
C PHE A 219 -1.98 -10.74 -1.02
N ASN A 220 -3.20 -11.23 -1.14
CA ASN A 220 -3.65 -12.09 -2.22
C ASN A 220 -4.70 -11.33 -3.02
N TYR A 221 -4.26 -10.80 -4.15
CA TYR A 221 -5.09 -9.95 -5.02
C TYR A 221 -6.07 -10.75 -5.89
N GLY A 222 -5.90 -12.07 -6.00
CA GLY A 222 -6.69 -12.91 -6.88
C GLY A 222 -6.48 -12.54 -8.35
N HIS A 223 -7.56 -12.15 -9.02
CA HIS A 223 -7.51 -11.58 -10.37
C HIS A 223 -7.51 -10.05 -10.31
N PRO A 224 -6.87 -9.37 -11.28
CA PRO A 224 -7.07 -7.95 -11.44
C PRO A 224 -8.56 -7.65 -11.66
N ASP A 225 -9.11 -6.69 -10.96
CA ASP A 225 -10.48 -6.24 -11.20
C ASP A 225 -10.52 -5.37 -12.46
N TYR A 226 -11.61 -5.41 -13.20
CA TYR A 226 -11.70 -4.66 -14.45
C TYR A 226 -13.12 -4.40 -14.93
N SER A 227 -13.22 -3.43 -15.84
CA SER A 227 -14.40 -3.19 -16.65
C SER A 227 -13.97 -2.71 -18.03
N PHE A 228 -14.93 -2.45 -18.91
CA PHE A 228 -14.65 -1.92 -20.24
C PHE A 228 -15.27 -0.53 -20.46
N GLY A 229 -14.56 0.29 -21.23
CA GLY A 229 -15.09 1.50 -21.83
C GLY A 229 -15.67 1.22 -23.22
N ILE A 230 -15.98 2.29 -23.93
CA ILE A 230 -16.45 2.22 -25.31
C ILE A 230 -15.29 1.79 -26.21
N SER A 231 -15.41 0.61 -26.82
CA SER A 231 -14.50 0.11 -27.86
C SER A 231 -14.82 0.70 -29.23
N ASN A 232 -13.87 0.61 -30.16
CA ASN A 232 -14.11 0.85 -31.60
C ASN A 232 -13.85 -0.44 -32.38
N LYS A 233 -14.48 -0.56 -33.56
CA LYS A 233 -14.28 -1.70 -34.50
C LYS A 233 -14.50 -3.10 -33.88
N CYS A 234 -15.28 -3.15 -32.80
CA CYS A 234 -15.83 -4.34 -32.15
C CYS A 234 -16.85 -3.88 -31.11
N TYR A 235 -17.74 -4.78 -30.72
CA TYR A 235 -18.78 -4.53 -29.72
C TYR A 235 -18.66 -5.50 -28.57
N GLN A 236 -18.74 -5.00 -27.34
CA GLN A 236 -18.80 -5.87 -26.17
C GLN A 236 -20.09 -6.68 -26.18
N PHE A 237 -19.96 -7.99 -26.04
CA PHE A 237 -21.08 -8.92 -25.92
C PHE A 237 -21.64 -8.85 -24.50
N GLU A 238 -22.86 -8.33 -24.37
CA GLU A 238 -23.55 -8.10 -23.10
C GLU A 238 -22.68 -7.34 -22.10
N ASN A 239 -22.13 -8.02 -21.10
CA ASN A 239 -21.13 -7.50 -20.16
C ASN A 239 -19.95 -8.48 -19.98
N GLU A 240 -19.81 -9.46 -20.87
CA GLU A 240 -18.72 -10.42 -20.84
C GLU A 240 -17.42 -9.75 -21.32
N PRO A 241 -16.24 -10.32 -20.99
CA PRO A 241 -14.98 -9.93 -21.61
C PRO A 241 -14.87 -10.50 -23.03
N THR A 242 -15.95 -10.41 -23.80
CA THR A 242 -16.07 -10.94 -25.15
C THR A 242 -16.47 -9.81 -26.08
N PHE A 243 -15.78 -9.70 -27.20
CA PHE A 243 -15.98 -8.67 -28.21
C PHE A 243 -16.24 -9.30 -29.57
N ILE A 244 -17.35 -8.94 -30.19
CA ILE A 244 -17.83 -9.49 -31.46
C ILE A 244 -17.76 -8.44 -32.58
N GLY A 245 -17.90 -8.89 -33.82
CA GLY A 245 -17.89 -8.01 -35.00
C GLY A 245 -16.56 -7.28 -35.18
N TYR A 246 -15.44 -7.94 -34.90
CA TYR A 246 -14.10 -7.37 -35.10
C TYR A 246 -13.91 -6.92 -36.56
N GLU A 247 -13.52 -5.65 -36.73
CA GLU A 247 -13.09 -5.08 -38.01
C GLU A 247 -11.58 -4.87 -38.01
N GLU A 248 -10.92 -5.32 -39.07
CA GLU A 248 -9.46 -5.22 -39.22
C GLU A 248 -8.98 -3.76 -39.24
N ALA A 249 -7.74 -3.55 -38.81
CA ALA A 249 -7.11 -2.24 -38.86
C ALA A 249 -7.03 -1.73 -40.32
N ASP A 250 -7.27 -0.44 -40.51
CA ASP A 250 -7.09 0.25 -41.79
C ASP A 250 -6.14 1.45 -41.62
N ASP A 251 -5.94 2.23 -42.69
CA ASP A 251 -5.05 3.40 -42.69
C ASP A 251 -5.51 4.50 -41.70
N VAL A 252 -6.74 4.43 -41.18
CA VAL A 252 -7.36 5.46 -40.35
C VAL A 252 -7.45 5.04 -38.89
N ASP A 253 -7.79 3.78 -38.61
CA ASP A 253 -8.09 3.31 -37.26
C ASP A 253 -7.80 1.82 -37.02
N THR A 254 -7.45 1.50 -35.77
CA THR A 254 -7.16 0.15 -35.28
C THR A 254 -8.24 -0.27 -34.28
N CYS A 255 -8.65 -1.54 -34.31
CA CYS A 255 -9.55 -2.09 -33.30
C CYS A 255 -8.94 -1.91 -31.90
N THR A 256 -9.69 -1.25 -31.02
CA THR A 256 -9.24 -0.83 -29.70
C THR A 256 -10.30 -1.16 -28.67
N ILE A 257 -9.94 -2.03 -27.73
CA ILE A 257 -10.73 -2.31 -26.53
C ILE A 257 -10.23 -1.40 -25.41
N LYS A 258 -11.13 -0.64 -24.80
CA LYS A 258 -10.82 0.20 -23.64
C LYS A 258 -10.92 -0.61 -22.36
N LEU A 259 -9.82 -1.21 -21.92
CA LEU A 259 -9.75 -1.88 -20.62
C LEU A 259 -9.68 -0.83 -19.51
N LYS A 260 -10.46 -0.99 -18.45
CA LYS A 260 -10.44 -0.14 -17.27
C LYS A 260 -10.07 -0.95 -16.04
N VAL A 261 -9.12 -0.45 -15.24
CA VAL A 261 -8.62 -1.14 -14.04
C VAL A 261 -8.73 -0.18 -12.83
N PRO A 262 -9.44 -0.54 -11.76
CA PRO A 262 -9.46 0.21 -10.51
C PRO A 262 -8.15 -0.02 -9.75
N LEU A 263 -7.33 1.02 -9.69
CA LEU A 263 -6.01 1.03 -9.10
C LEU A 263 -6.02 1.21 -7.58
N GLU A 264 -7.13 1.67 -7.04
CA GLU A 264 -7.26 2.00 -5.63
C GLU A 264 -7.28 0.76 -4.70
N ASN A 265 -7.39 -0.42 -5.29
CA ASN A 265 -7.25 -1.72 -4.63
C ASN A 265 -5.78 -2.19 -4.54
N TYR A 266 -4.86 -1.66 -5.35
CA TYR A 266 -3.46 -2.09 -5.40
C TYR A 266 -2.52 -1.12 -4.69
N ARG A 267 -1.20 -1.37 -4.79
CA ARG A 267 -0.15 -0.48 -4.28
C ARG A 267 -0.37 0.95 -4.77
N TRP A 268 -0.15 1.91 -3.87
CA TRP A 268 -0.43 3.34 -4.13
C TRP A 268 0.28 3.93 -5.34
N LEU A 269 1.51 3.50 -5.59
CA LEU A 269 2.35 3.83 -6.74
C LEU A 269 1.77 3.37 -8.08
N MET A 270 0.81 2.45 -8.11
CA MET A 270 0.16 2.00 -9.35
C MET A 270 -0.63 3.11 -10.06
N ALA A 271 -0.88 4.24 -9.40
CA ALA A 271 -1.45 5.43 -10.05
C ALA A 271 -0.41 6.29 -10.79
N ASP A 272 0.86 5.92 -10.81
CA ASP A 272 1.84 6.45 -11.74
C ASP A 272 1.76 5.67 -13.07
N GLU A 273 1.63 6.39 -14.19
CA GLU A 273 1.45 5.77 -15.51
C GLU A 273 2.62 4.89 -15.90
N ASN A 274 3.86 5.30 -15.62
CA ASN A 274 5.03 4.52 -16.02
C ASN A 274 5.10 3.22 -15.21
N ILE A 275 4.86 3.31 -13.90
CA ILE A 275 4.87 2.12 -13.06
C ILE A 275 3.72 1.16 -13.43
N PHE A 276 2.52 1.69 -13.68
CA PHE A 276 1.40 0.86 -14.13
C PHE A 276 1.69 0.19 -15.47
N ARG A 277 2.26 0.93 -16.43
CA ARG A 277 2.63 0.42 -17.75
C ARG A 277 3.63 -0.72 -17.65
N ASP A 278 4.64 -0.58 -16.78
CA ASP A 278 5.64 -1.62 -16.56
C ASP A 278 5.04 -2.87 -15.89
N ALA A 279 4.06 -2.69 -14.99
CA ALA A 279 3.35 -3.78 -14.32
C ALA A 279 2.35 -4.51 -15.25
N LEU A 280 1.74 -3.82 -16.21
CA LEU A 280 0.72 -4.39 -17.11
C LEU A 280 1.36 -5.34 -18.14
N LYS A 281 0.95 -6.62 -18.08
CA LYS A 281 1.36 -7.64 -19.05
C LYS A 281 0.18 -8.01 -19.93
N VAL A 282 0.38 -8.02 -21.25
CA VAL A 282 -0.64 -8.35 -22.25
C VAL A 282 -0.01 -9.19 -23.35
N ARG A 283 -0.69 -10.27 -23.76
CA ARG A 283 -0.29 -11.10 -24.91
C ARG A 283 -1.49 -11.73 -25.61
N SER A 284 -1.36 -11.96 -26.91
CA SER A 284 -2.28 -12.77 -27.71
C SER A 284 -1.95 -14.26 -27.56
N LEU A 285 -2.96 -15.13 -27.56
CA LEU A 285 -2.76 -16.58 -27.48
C LEU A 285 -2.74 -17.26 -28.86
N TYR A 286 -3.42 -16.69 -29.85
CA TYR A 286 -3.66 -17.31 -31.17
C TYR A 286 -3.06 -16.56 -32.37
N GLY A 287 -2.13 -15.64 -32.10
CA GLY A 287 -1.21 -15.10 -33.11
C GLY A 287 -1.63 -13.78 -33.73
N SER A 288 -2.67 -13.11 -33.24
CA SER A 288 -2.87 -11.68 -33.49
C SER A 288 -1.72 -10.85 -32.91
N THR A 289 -1.70 -9.56 -33.23
CA THR A 289 -0.85 -8.60 -32.52
C THR A 289 -1.70 -7.77 -31.58
N VAL A 290 -1.26 -7.68 -30.32
CA VAL A 290 -1.84 -6.79 -29.31
C VAL A 290 -0.79 -5.79 -28.83
N ASN A 291 -1.13 -4.50 -28.88
CA ASN A 291 -0.27 -3.41 -28.42
C ASN A 291 -0.98 -2.58 -27.36
N ILE A 292 -0.24 -2.19 -26.33
CA ILE A 292 -0.70 -1.24 -25.32
C ILE A 292 -0.56 0.17 -25.90
N GLY A 293 -1.68 0.85 -26.11
CA GLY A 293 -1.76 2.22 -26.58
C GLY A 293 -1.64 3.25 -25.46
N LYS A 294 -2.53 4.26 -25.50
CA LYS A 294 -2.63 5.28 -24.47
C LYS A 294 -3.08 4.62 -23.15
N ILE A 295 -2.47 5.07 -22.05
CA ILE A 295 -2.95 4.82 -20.70
C ILE A 295 -3.35 6.18 -20.12
N ASP A 296 -4.54 6.28 -19.55
CA ASP A 296 -5.05 7.48 -18.90
C ASP A 296 -5.45 7.12 -17.47
N ILE A 297 -4.86 7.80 -16.48
CA ILE A 297 -5.13 7.54 -15.07
C ILE A 297 -5.91 8.71 -14.48
N ASP A 298 -7.16 8.46 -14.09
CA ASP A 298 -8.02 9.42 -13.38
C ASP A 298 -7.96 9.11 -11.88
N VAL A 299 -7.62 10.10 -11.04
CA VAL A 299 -7.57 9.96 -9.58
C VAL A 299 -8.46 11.00 -8.93
N LYS A 300 -9.38 10.53 -8.08
CA LYS A 300 -10.28 11.35 -7.27
C LYS A 300 -10.04 11.03 -5.80
N ASP A 301 -9.60 12.04 -5.05
CA ASP A 301 -9.26 11.92 -3.62
C ASP A 301 -10.43 12.31 -2.68
N VAL A 302 -11.53 12.81 -3.24
CA VAL A 302 -12.76 13.17 -2.54
C VAL A 302 -13.94 12.72 -3.39
N THR A 303 -14.69 11.73 -2.91
CA THR A 303 -15.78 11.11 -3.67
C THR A 303 -17.04 10.95 -2.81
N GLY A 304 -18.10 10.40 -3.40
CA GLY A 304 -19.41 10.28 -2.74
C GLY A 304 -20.21 11.59 -2.67
N SER A 305 -21.52 11.45 -2.41
CA SER A 305 -22.46 12.57 -2.34
C SER A 305 -22.21 13.53 -1.17
N ASP A 306 -21.55 13.04 -0.13
CA ASP A 306 -21.16 13.74 1.09
C ASP A 306 -19.71 14.27 1.06
N LYS A 307 -19.00 14.09 -0.07
CA LYS A 307 -17.62 14.56 -0.28
C LYS A 307 -16.67 14.06 0.80
N GLN A 308 -16.75 12.78 1.11
CA GLN A 308 -15.82 12.15 2.03
C GLN A 308 -14.45 11.94 1.39
N LEU A 309 -13.43 11.88 2.24
CA LEU A 309 -12.10 11.47 1.82
C LEU A 309 -12.15 9.99 1.44
N ASN A 310 -12.04 9.72 0.15
CA ASN A 310 -12.02 8.37 -0.42
C ASN A 310 -11.25 8.45 -1.73
N ARG A 311 -10.32 7.51 -1.95
CA ARG A 311 -9.52 7.47 -3.17
C ARG A 311 -10.17 6.53 -4.18
N GLU A 312 -10.58 7.07 -5.30
CA GLU A 312 -10.90 6.31 -6.52
C GLU A 312 -9.81 6.59 -7.54
N ALA A 313 -9.23 5.55 -8.15
CA ALA A 313 -8.16 5.73 -9.13
C ALA A 313 -8.34 4.73 -10.27
N THR A 314 -8.69 5.16 -11.47
CA THR A 314 -8.95 4.23 -12.58
C THR A 314 -7.95 4.45 -13.70
N ALA A 315 -7.24 3.40 -14.11
CA ALA A 315 -6.51 3.37 -15.37
C ALA A 315 -7.47 2.99 -16.51
N THR A 316 -7.46 3.75 -17.61
CA THR A 316 -8.09 3.38 -18.87
C THR A 316 -7.00 3.12 -19.90
N ILE A 317 -6.95 1.89 -20.41
CA ILE A 317 -5.93 1.37 -21.32
C ILE A 317 -6.55 1.12 -22.68
N ASP A 318 -5.92 1.65 -23.73
CA ASP A 318 -6.24 1.29 -25.10
C ASP A 318 -5.52 -0.01 -25.50
N LEU A 319 -6.23 -1.13 -25.52
CA LEU A 319 -5.72 -2.40 -26.06
C LEU A 319 -5.97 -2.45 -27.57
N LYS A 320 -4.92 -2.24 -28.35
CA LYS A 320 -4.98 -2.19 -29.82
C LYS A 320 -4.72 -3.57 -30.41
N ILE A 321 -5.63 -4.06 -31.25
CA ILE A 321 -5.62 -5.41 -31.80
C ILE A 321 -5.63 -5.32 -33.32
N PHE A 322 -4.76 -6.09 -33.96
CA PHE A 322 -4.65 -6.13 -35.42
C PHE A 322 -3.99 -7.44 -35.89
N ASN A 323 -4.06 -7.68 -37.20
CA ASN A 323 -3.56 -8.87 -37.89
C ASN A 323 -4.15 -10.17 -37.32
N MET A 324 -5.47 -10.22 -37.08
CA MET A 324 -6.08 -11.42 -36.49
C MET A 324 -6.17 -12.56 -37.52
N PRO A 325 -5.38 -13.64 -37.38
CA PRO A 325 -5.25 -14.65 -38.43
C PRO A 325 -6.44 -15.63 -38.46
N THR A 326 -7.09 -15.83 -37.31
CA THR A 326 -8.20 -16.74 -37.07
C THR A 326 -9.53 -15.97 -37.01
N ASP A 327 -10.64 -16.70 -36.90
CA ASP A 327 -11.97 -16.11 -36.70
C ASP A 327 -12.14 -15.51 -35.30
N SER A 328 -11.34 -15.98 -34.34
CA SER A 328 -11.30 -15.45 -32.99
C SER A 328 -9.90 -15.49 -32.37
N GLU A 329 -9.67 -14.59 -31.43
CA GLU A 329 -8.44 -14.43 -30.64
C GLU A 329 -8.78 -14.39 -29.15
N VAL A 330 -7.86 -14.85 -28.30
CA VAL A 330 -7.91 -14.54 -26.88
C VAL A 330 -6.67 -13.78 -26.43
N ILE A 331 -6.93 -12.65 -25.79
CA ILE A 331 -5.92 -11.81 -25.17
C ILE A 331 -5.85 -12.19 -23.70
N GLU A 332 -4.69 -12.63 -23.27
CA GLU A 332 -4.36 -12.83 -21.86
C GLU A 332 -3.70 -11.55 -21.33
N TRP A 333 -4.14 -11.08 -20.17
CA TRP A 333 -3.51 -9.95 -19.49
C TRP A 333 -3.46 -10.13 -17.97
N ASN A 334 -2.50 -9.47 -17.33
CA ASN A 334 -2.29 -9.53 -15.89
C ASN A 334 -1.55 -8.29 -15.38
N LEU A 335 -1.44 -8.14 -14.05
CA LEU A 335 -0.60 -7.16 -13.37
C LEU A 335 0.52 -7.85 -12.58
N GLU A 336 1.77 -7.55 -12.92
CA GLU A 336 2.93 -7.88 -12.09
C GLU A 336 3.22 -6.71 -11.15
N LEU A 337 2.68 -6.76 -9.93
CA LEU A 337 2.84 -5.66 -8.99
C LEU A 337 4.30 -5.48 -8.57
N PRO A 338 4.80 -4.23 -8.47
CA PRO A 338 6.18 -3.97 -8.11
C PRO A 338 6.36 -4.06 -6.58
N ILE A 339 6.16 -5.23 -5.97
CA ILE A 339 6.04 -5.45 -4.51
C ILE A 339 7.25 -4.93 -3.71
N THR A 340 8.46 -5.05 -4.26
CA THR A 340 9.71 -4.63 -3.61
C THR A 340 10.22 -3.28 -4.09
N ASN A 341 9.45 -2.53 -4.89
CA ASN A 341 9.86 -1.19 -5.28
C ASN A 341 9.72 -0.24 -4.09
N TYR A 342 10.87 0.25 -3.61
CA TYR A 342 11.01 1.26 -2.57
C TYR A 342 11.85 2.46 -3.04
N ALA A 343 11.97 2.70 -4.34
CA ALA A 343 12.85 3.73 -4.90
C ALA A 343 12.56 5.14 -4.33
N LEU A 344 11.29 5.43 -4.03
CA LEU A 344 10.88 6.71 -3.41
C LEU A 344 11.37 6.89 -1.96
N PHE A 345 11.85 5.82 -1.32
CA PHE A 345 12.43 5.85 0.02
C PHE A 345 13.96 5.91 0.04
N ASN A 346 14.62 5.79 -1.11
CA ASN A 346 16.09 5.72 -1.19
C ASN A 346 16.77 6.91 -0.49
N GLU A 347 16.16 8.11 -0.53
CA GLU A 347 16.69 9.29 0.17
C GLU A 347 16.90 9.05 1.69
N PHE A 348 16.09 8.18 2.30
CA PHE A 348 16.13 7.84 3.73
C PHE A 348 16.88 6.54 4.04
N PHE A 349 16.95 5.61 3.09
CA PHE A 349 17.54 4.27 3.28
C PHE A 349 19.02 4.22 2.88
N ASP A 350 19.41 4.92 1.83
CA ASP A 350 20.79 4.91 1.36
C ASP A 350 21.69 5.61 2.39
N GLU A 351 22.83 4.98 2.71
CA GLU A 351 23.83 5.50 3.67
C GLU A 351 23.24 5.78 5.07
N ALA A 352 22.17 5.08 5.47
CA ALA A 352 21.54 5.19 6.78
C ALA A 352 22.34 4.44 7.87
N ASP A 353 23.61 4.82 8.05
CA ASP A 353 24.57 4.10 8.91
C ASP A 353 24.63 4.62 10.36
N ASP A 354 24.00 5.77 10.65
CA ASP A 354 23.95 6.39 11.98
C ASP A 354 22.50 6.51 12.49
N GLU A 355 22.24 5.91 13.66
CA GLU A 355 20.95 6.00 14.35
C GLU A 355 20.53 7.45 14.65
N ASN A 356 21.50 8.33 14.89
CA ASN A 356 21.27 9.70 15.33
C ASN A 356 21.05 10.66 14.16
N ASP A 357 21.23 10.20 12.91
CA ASP A 357 20.99 11.05 11.75
C ASP A 357 19.48 11.28 11.58
N PRO A 358 18.96 12.50 11.81
CA PRO A 358 17.55 12.77 11.69
C PRO A 358 17.05 12.74 10.23
N ASN A 359 17.94 12.71 9.24
CA ASN A 359 17.58 12.65 7.82
C ASN A 359 17.40 11.21 7.32
N LYS A 360 17.73 10.19 8.12
CA LYS A 360 17.84 8.80 7.68
C LYS A 360 17.02 7.86 8.55
N SER A 361 16.71 6.70 7.97
CA SER A 361 15.91 5.64 8.59
C SER A 361 16.76 4.42 8.89
N TYR A 362 17.66 4.56 9.86
CA TYR A 362 18.48 3.48 10.37
C TYR A 362 17.61 2.25 10.68
N SER A 363 18.04 1.04 10.28
CA SER A 363 17.36 -0.26 10.47
C SER A 363 16.05 -0.51 9.69
N VAL A 364 15.47 0.46 9.00
CA VAL A 364 14.17 0.25 8.34
C VAL A 364 14.28 -0.68 7.12
N LEU A 365 15.42 -0.67 6.41
CA LEU A 365 15.66 -1.60 5.31
C LEU A 365 15.78 -3.05 5.81
N ASP A 366 16.41 -3.26 6.96
CA ASP A 366 16.48 -4.58 7.62
C ASP A 366 15.10 -5.06 8.06
N PHE A 367 14.27 -4.14 8.58
CA PHE A 367 12.87 -4.42 8.90
C PHE A 367 12.07 -4.88 7.67
N LEU A 368 12.15 -4.12 6.57
CA LEU A 368 11.51 -4.48 5.29
C LEU A 368 12.01 -5.82 4.76
N THR A 369 13.31 -6.07 4.85
CA THR A 369 13.92 -7.35 4.46
C THR A 369 13.33 -8.49 5.28
N GLY A 370 13.17 -8.29 6.60
CA GLY A 370 12.54 -9.27 7.49
C GLY A 370 11.08 -9.56 7.11
N ILE A 371 10.30 -8.53 6.76
CA ILE A 371 8.92 -8.69 6.29
C ILE A 371 8.86 -9.56 5.02
N PHE A 372 9.64 -9.22 4.00
CA PHE A 372 9.58 -9.92 2.72
C PHE A 372 10.12 -11.34 2.79
N GLN A 373 11.09 -11.61 3.68
CA GLN A 373 11.59 -12.97 3.92
C GLN A 373 10.65 -13.78 4.82
N GLY A 374 9.78 -13.14 5.61
CA GLY A 374 8.93 -13.76 6.63
C GLY A 374 7.85 -14.70 6.10
N GLY A 375 7.74 -14.89 4.78
CA GLY A 375 6.74 -15.78 4.18
C GLY A 375 5.35 -15.14 4.05
N VAL A 376 5.18 -13.89 4.49
CA VAL A 376 3.99 -13.06 4.20
C VAL A 376 4.16 -12.48 2.81
N VAL A 377 4.09 -13.34 1.79
CA VAL A 377 4.37 -13.00 0.40
C VAL A 377 3.10 -12.44 -0.23
N THR A 378 3.24 -11.36 -0.98
CA THR A 378 2.17 -10.92 -1.89
C THR A 378 2.07 -11.93 -3.03
N HIS A 379 0.92 -12.59 -3.16
CA HIS A 379 0.72 -13.65 -4.14
C HIS A 379 0.62 -13.05 -5.54
N ASP A 380 1.20 -13.76 -6.51
CA ASP A 380 1.04 -13.40 -7.92
C ASP A 380 -0.43 -13.44 -8.30
N MET A 381 -0.86 -12.44 -9.06
CA MET A 381 -2.22 -12.40 -9.59
C MET A 381 -2.41 -13.45 -10.68
N LYS A 382 -3.62 -13.99 -10.74
CA LYS A 382 -4.03 -14.84 -11.86
C LYS A 382 -4.39 -13.97 -13.08
N PRO A 383 -4.10 -14.42 -14.30
CA PRO A 383 -4.41 -13.66 -15.50
C PRO A 383 -5.92 -13.58 -15.76
N ASN A 384 -6.31 -12.54 -16.49
CA ASN A 384 -7.63 -12.38 -17.08
C ASN A 384 -7.56 -12.61 -18.60
N TYR A 385 -8.72 -12.92 -19.18
CA TYR A 385 -8.84 -13.25 -20.60
C TYR A 385 -9.91 -12.39 -21.27
N ILE A 386 -9.64 -11.98 -22.51
CA ILE A 386 -10.59 -11.25 -23.36
C ILE A 386 -10.71 -12.01 -24.69
N LEU A 387 -11.94 -12.38 -25.06
CA LEU A 387 -12.25 -13.01 -26.35
C LEU A 387 -12.58 -11.93 -27.38
N VAL A 388 -12.03 -12.05 -28.58
CA VAL A 388 -12.32 -11.16 -29.71
C VAL A 388 -12.67 -12.01 -30.93
N SER A 389 -13.80 -11.75 -31.56
CA SER A 389 -14.37 -12.55 -32.66
C SER A 389 -14.71 -11.67 -33.86
N LYS A 390 -14.46 -12.18 -35.08
CA LYS A 390 -14.94 -11.56 -36.34
C LYS A 390 -16.45 -11.74 -36.52
N ASN A 391 -17.00 -12.79 -35.92
CA ASN A 391 -18.41 -13.14 -36.03
C ASN A 391 -19.22 -12.49 -34.91
N ASP A 392 -20.49 -12.25 -35.20
CA ASP A 392 -21.52 -11.76 -34.27
C ASP A 392 -22.00 -12.85 -33.30
#